data_AF-A0A2D6J2R4-F1
#
_entry.id   AF-A0A2D6J2R4-F1
#
_cell.length_a   1.000
_cell.length_b   1.000
_cell.length_c   1.000
_cell.angle_alpha   90.00
_cell.angle_beta   90.00
_cell.angle_gamma   90.00
#
_symmetry.space_group_name_H-M   'P 1'
#
loop_
_entity.id
_entity.type
_entity.pdbx_description
1 polymer ?
#
loop_
_entity_poly.entity_id
_entity_poly.type
_entity_poly.pdbx_seq_one_letter_code
_entity_poly.pdbx_strand_id
1 'polypeptide(L)'
;MRLKTRIFELNRYHNLAELARAMEISVSQIYRVQEGKRNINGKFIIGAMRAFPGYKFDDLFYLDSTPPRPSSHRVANGKQGMESTGRVLESLVSATEHV
;
A
#
# COMPACT_ATOMS: atom_id res chain seq x y z
N MET A 1 2.84 4.57 19.75
CA MET A 1 2.81 5.93 19.16
C MET A 1 3.31 5.86 17.73
N ARG A 2 2.61 6.47 16.77
CA ARG A 2 3.02 6.53 15.36
C ARG A 2 3.09 7.99 14.93
N LEU A 3 4.13 8.35 14.18
CA LEU A 3 4.21 9.68 13.58
C LEU A 3 3.19 9.78 12.44
N LYS A 4 2.34 10.81 12.49
CA LYS A 4 1.39 11.20 11.46
C LYS A 4 1.71 12.60 10.96
N THR A 5 1.08 13.00 9.86
CA THR A 5 1.30 14.29 9.21
C THR A 5 -0.01 15.01 8.91
N ARG A 6 0.03 16.33 8.93
CA ARG A 6 -1.08 17.23 8.58
C ARG A 6 -0.90 17.88 7.21
N ILE A 7 0.18 17.56 6.49
CA ILE A 7 0.50 18.24 5.22
C ILE A 7 -0.62 18.10 4.15
N PHE A 8 -1.43 17.04 4.23
CA PHE A 8 -2.56 16.82 3.33
C PHE A 8 -3.77 17.71 3.64
N GLU A 9 -3.81 18.30 4.84
CA GLU A 9 -4.82 19.26 5.28
C GLU A 9 -4.42 20.71 4.91
N LEU A 10 -3.13 20.93 4.58
CA LEU A 10 -2.61 22.25 4.22
C LEU A 10 -2.94 22.53 2.75
N ASN A 11 -3.85 23.48 2.50
CA ASN A 11 -4.28 23.89 1.16
C ASN A 11 -3.23 24.77 0.43
N ARG A 12 -1.99 24.27 0.30
CA ARG A 12 -0.86 24.98 -0.33
C ARG A 12 -0.58 24.53 -1.76
N TYR A 13 -1.01 23.34 -2.13
CA TYR A 13 -0.77 22.72 -3.44
C TYR A 13 -2.08 22.25 -4.03
N HIS A 14 -2.24 22.41 -5.35
CA HIS A 14 -3.49 22.08 -6.05
C HIS A 14 -3.75 20.58 -6.14
N ASN A 15 -2.69 19.76 -6.07
CA ASN A 15 -2.79 18.31 -6.14
C ASN A 15 -1.56 17.61 -5.54
N LEU A 16 -1.65 16.28 -5.38
CA LEU A 16 -0.59 15.45 -4.79
C LEU A 16 0.68 15.37 -5.66
N ALA A 17 0.57 15.50 -6.98
CA ALA A 17 1.74 15.47 -7.85
C ALA A 17 2.59 16.74 -7.68
N GLU A 18 1.93 17.89 -7.54
CA GLU A 18 2.59 19.16 -7.22
C GLU A 18 3.26 19.12 -5.85
N LEU A 19 2.57 18.60 -4.83
CA LEU A 19 3.14 18.37 -3.50
C LEU A 19 4.37 17.45 -3.57
N ALA A 20 4.28 16.33 -4.30
CA ALA A 20 5.40 15.39 -4.47
C ALA A 20 6.62 16.05 -5.11
N ARG A 21 6.38 16.88 -6.14
CA ARG A 21 7.45 17.65 -6.80
C ARG A 21 8.11 18.62 -5.82
N ALA A 22 7.33 19.34 -5.02
CA ALA A 22 7.86 20.27 -4.03
C ALA A 22 8.60 19.57 -2.87
N MET A 23 8.17 18.36 -2.52
CA MET A 23 8.83 17.51 -1.51
C MET A 23 10.02 16.72 -2.06
N GLU A 24 10.27 16.78 -3.38
CA GLU A 24 11.32 16.01 -4.07
C GLU A 24 11.25 14.50 -3.82
N ILE A 25 10.03 13.96 -3.74
CA ILE A 25 9.76 12.52 -3.59
C ILE A 25 8.80 12.02 -4.66
N SER A 26 8.70 10.70 -4.81
CA SER A 26 7.76 10.13 -5.79
C SER A 26 6.31 10.28 -5.34
N VAL A 27 5.40 10.52 -6.30
CA VAL A 27 3.96 10.59 -6.04
C VAL A 27 3.46 9.29 -5.37
N SER A 28 4.00 8.13 -5.77
CA SER A 28 3.69 6.85 -5.14
C SER A 28 4.07 6.78 -3.66
N GLN A 29 5.12 7.47 -3.22
CA GLN A 29 5.44 7.57 -1.80
C GLN A 29 4.40 8.40 -1.05
N ILE A 30 3.93 9.50 -1.64
CA ILE A 30 2.85 10.31 -1.07
C ILE A 30 1.58 9.49 -0.88
N TYR A 31 1.11 8.80 -1.94
CA TYR A 31 -0.09 7.97 -1.85
C TYR A 31 0.04 6.91 -0.75
N ARG A 32 1.17 6.20 -0.68
CA ARG A 32 1.37 5.15 0.34
C ARG A 32 1.37 5.69 1.77
N VAL A 33 1.88 6.91 1.98
CA VAL A 33 1.84 7.56 3.31
C VAL A 33 0.42 8.02 3.63
N GLN A 34 -0.28 8.64 2.69
CA GLN A 34 -1.65 9.11 2.86
C GLN A 34 -2.63 7.96 3.18
N GLU A 35 -2.48 6.82 2.48
CA GLU A 35 -3.28 5.61 2.73
C GLU A 35 -2.87 4.85 3.99
N GLY A 36 -1.79 5.26 4.67
CA GLY A 36 -1.23 4.56 5.83
C GLY A 36 -0.55 3.22 5.49
N LYS A 37 -0.31 2.93 4.21
CA LYS A 37 0.41 1.73 3.74
C LYS A 37 1.92 1.80 4.02
N ARG A 38 2.45 2.99 4.29
CA ARG A 38 3.87 3.21 4.64
C ARG A 38 4.01 4.26 5.72
N ASN A 39 4.91 3.99 6.67
CA ASN A 39 5.27 4.95 7.71
C ASN A 39 6.02 6.16 7.13
N ILE A 40 5.89 7.30 7.81
CA ILE A 40 6.68 8.51 7.55
C ILE A 40 8.15 8.21 7.88
N ASN A 41 9.05 8.60 6.98
CA ASN A 41 10.50 8.41 7.13
C ASN A 41 11.24 9.75 7.02
N GLY A 42 12.56 9.73 7.24
CA GLY A 42 13.40 10.93 7.17
C GLY A 42 13.32 11.67 5.83
N LYS A 43 13.28 10.95 4.70
CA LYS A 43 13.13 11.59 3.37
C LYS A 43 11.80 12.35 3.24
N PHE A 44 10.71 11.76 3.74
CA PHE A 44 9.41 12.40 3.76
C PHE A 44 9.40 13.65 4.65
N ILE A 45 10.02 13.56 5.83
CA ILE A 45 10.15 14.69 6.76
C ILE A 45 10.93 15.84 6.12
N ILE A 46 12.11 15.55 5.57
CA ILE A 46 12.95 16.57 4.92
C ILE A 46 12.20 17.20 3.74
N GLY A 47 11.55 16.39 2.91
CA GLY A 47 10.75 16.87 1.78
C GLY A 47 9.60 17.78 2.22
N ALA A 48 8.87 17.41 3.28
CA ALA A 48 7.79 18.23 3.81
C ALA A 48 8.31 19.57 4.34
N MET A 49 9.41 19.56 5.11
CA MET A 49 10.01 20.79 5.61
C MET A 49 10.47 21.74 4.48
N ARG A 50 10.90 21.20 3.33
CA ARG A 50 11.24 21.99 2.14
C ARG A 50 10.02 22.55 1.42
N ALA A 51 8.96 21.75 1.30
CA ALA A 51 7.71 22.15 0.65
C ALA A 51 6.92 23.21 1.45
N PHE A 52 7.05 23.19 2.78
CA PHE A 52 6.34 24.11 3.68
C PHE A 52 7.32 25.05 4.41
N PRO A 53 8.06 25.92 3.69
CA PRO A 53 8.95 26.88 4.34
C PRO A 53 8.11 27.84 5.19
N GLY A 54 8.46 27.95 6.47
CA GLY A 54 7.73 28.76 7.45
C GLY A 54 6.89 27.96 8.44
N TYR A 55 6.69 26.66 8.21
CA TYR A 55 6.09 25.74 9.18
C TYR A 55 7.17 25.07 10.01
N LYS A 56 6.92 24.89 11.31
CA LYS A 56 7.77 24.10 12.20
C LYS A 56 7.42 22.62 12.08
N PHE A 57 8.30 21.75 12.58
CA PHE A 57 8.08 20.30 12.56
C PHE A 57 6.74 19.91 13.18
N ASP A 58 6.41 20.48 14.34
CA ASP A 58 5.17 20.17 15.08
C ASP A 58 3.90 20.73 14.41
N ASP A 59 4.04 21.68 13.48
CA ASP A 59 2.91 22.14 12.66
C ASP A 59 2.60 21.12 11.54
N LEU A 60 3.62 20.39 11.08
CA LEU A 60 3.51 19.44 9.97
C LEU A 60 3.29 17.98 10.43
N PHE A 61 3.79 17.64 11.62
CA PHE A 61 3.82 16.28 12.14
C PHE A 61 3.34 16.21 13.59
N TYR A 62 2.73 15.09 13.94
CA TYR A 62 2.26 14.84 15.31
C TYR A 62 2.34 13.36 15.63
N LEU A 63 2.36 13.04 16.93
CA LEU A 63 2.31 11.67 17.40
C LEU A 63 0.86 11.26 17.64
N ASP A 64 0.45 10.19 16.98
CA ASP A 64 -0.81 9.53 17.23
C ASP A 64 -0.61 8.38 18.22
N SER A 65 -1.35 8.44 19.33
CA SER A 65 -1.38 7.43 20.39
C SER A 65 -2.45 6.36 20.15
N THR A 66 -3.24 6.47 19.08
CA THR A 66 -4.27 5.48 18.76
C THR A 66 -3.62 4.10 18.57
N PRO A 67 -4.11 3.06 19.26
CA PRO A 67 -3.58 1.72 19.10
C PRO A 67 -3.70 1.27 17.63
N PRO A 68 -2.73 0.49 17.12
CA PRO A 68 -2.79 0.01 15.75
C PRO A 68 -4.07 -0.78 15.56
N ARG A 69 -4.94 -0.32 14.65
CA ARG A 69 -6.04 -1.16 14.19
C ARG A 69 -5.41 -2.43 13.62
N PRO A 70 -5.89 -3.64 13.99
CA PRO A 70 -5.40 -4.85 13.38
C PRO A 70 -5.53 -4.67 11.87
N SER A 71 -4.40 -4.71 11.17
CA SER A 71 -4.40 -4.67 9.71
C SER A 71 -5.31 -5.80 9.28
N SER A 72 -6.44 -5.46 8.63
CA SER A 72 -7.22 -6.45 7.89
C SER A 72 -6.34 -6.88 6.72
N HIS A 73 -5.38 -7.74 7.02
CA HIS A 73 -4.85 -8.67 6.05
C HIS A 73 -6.08 -9.48 5.64
N ARG A 74 -6.67 -9.11 4.50
CA ARG A 74 -7.48 -10.04 3.72
C ARG A 74 -6.64 -11.30 3.61
N VAL A 75 -7.05 -12.32 4.35
CA VAL A 75 -6.64 -13.69 4.16
C VAL A 75 -7.22 -14.06 2.80
N ALA A 76 -6.48 -13.79 1.73
CA ALA A 76 -6.65 -14.50 0.47
C ALA A 76 -6.00 -15.87 0.66
N ASN A 77 -6.65 -16.73 1.46
CA ASN A 77 -6.37 -18.15 1.44
C ASN A 77 -7.47 -18.80 0.59
N GLY A 78 -7.07 -19.16 -0.61
CA GLY A 78 -7.84 -19.92 -1.59
C GLY A 78 -6.85 -20.56 -2.55
N LYS A 79 -5.93 -21.36 -2.01
CA LYS A 79 -5.22 -22.37 -2.79
C LYS A 79 -6.26 -23.39 -3.24
N GLN A 80 -6.77 -23.26 -4.46
CA GLN A 80 -7.41 -24.36 -5.16
C GLN A 80 -7.25 -24.13 -6.66
N GLY A 81 -6.08 -24.50 -7.18
CA GLY A 81 -5.76 -24.53 -8.60
C GLY A 81 -5.23 -25.91 -8.94
N MET A 82 -6.18 -26.81 -9.21
CA MET A 82 -6.12 -27.98 -10.09
C MET A 82 -4.77 -28.68 -10.26
N GLU A 83 -4.53 -29.71 -9.44
CA GLU A 83 -3.80 -30.90 -9.90
C GLU A 83 -4.74 -31.68 -10.82
N SER A 84 -4.60 -31.53 -12.14
CA SER A 84 -5.43 -32.24 -13.13
C SER A 84 -4.63 -32.57 -14.39
N THR A 85 -3.52 -33.27 -14.24
CA THR A 85 -2.87 -33.99 -15.34
C THR A 85 -2.33 -35.31 -14.80
N GLY A 86 -3.20 -36.30 -14.68
CA GLY A 86 -2.80 -37.65 -14.30
C GLY A 86 -3.97 -38.46 -13.76
N ARG A 87 -4.82 -38.97 -14.67
CA ARG A 87 -5.70 -40.15 -14.56
C ARG A 87 -6.91 -40.03 -15.49
N VAL A 88 -6.71 -40.14 -16.80
CA VAL A 88 -7.78 -40.55 -17.75
C VAL A 88 -7.22 -41.46 -18.86
N LEU A 89 -6.15 -42.24 -18.57
CA LEU A 89 -5.63 -43.24 -19.52
C LEU A 89 -6.04 -44.69 -19.18
N GLU A 90 -6.96 -44.90 -18.25
CA GLU A 90 -7.47 -46.25 -17.90
C GLU A 90 -8.96 -46.47 -18.23
N SER A 91 -9.57 -45.68 -19.12
CA SER A 91 -10.94 -45.97 -19.61
C SER A 91 -11.03 -46.34 -21.10
N LEU A 92 -9.90 -46.46 -21.80
CA LEU A 92 -9.88 -46.87 -23.21
C LEU A 92 -9.57 -48.36 -23.45
N VAL A 93 -9.52 -49.18 -22.40
CA VAL A 93 -9.39 -50.65 -22.50
C VAL A 93 -10.59 -51.32 -21.84
N SER A 94 -11.80 -51.05 -22.35
CA SER A 94 -12.99 -51.87 -21.99
C SER A 94 -14.18 -51.71 -22.95
N ALA A 95 -13.95 -51.31 -24.19
CA ALA A 95 -15.03 -51.15 -25.18
C ALA A 95 -14.66 -51.60 -26.59
N THR A 96 -13.90 -52.69 -26.71
CA THR A 96 -13.73 -53.42 -27.98
C THR A 96 -13.76 -54.92 -27.76
N GLU A 97 -14.88 -55.42 -27.24
CA GLU A 97 -15.32 -56.80 -27.47
C GLU A 97 -16.83 -56.78 -27.65
N HIS A 98 -17.28 -56.68 -28.91
CA HIS A 98 -18.50 -57.27 -29.46
C HIS A 98 -18.73 -56.72 -30.88
N VAL A 99 -18.15 -57.39 -31.89
CA VAL A 99 -18.85 -57.96 -33.05
C VAL A 99 -18.02 -59.16 -33.52
#